data_AF-A0A1V2VV38-F1
#
_entry.id   AF-A0A1V2VV38-F1
#
_cell.length_a   1.000
_cell.length_b   1.000
_cell.length_c   1.000
_cell.angle_alpha   90.00
_cell.angle_beta   90.00
_cell.angle_gamma   90.00
#
_symmetry.space_group_name_H-M   'P 1'
#
loop_
_entity.id
_entity.type
_entity.pdbx_description
1 polymer ?
#
loop_
_entity_poly.entity_id
_entity_poly.type
_entity_poly.pdbx_seq_one_letter_code
_entity_poly.pdbx_strand_id
1 'polypeptide(L)' 'AQGIIRLRQKVGDQRLEAACERALAFSSAKYSTIKGILDKGLDSEPVPRPASAPTGAYQNGGRFGRDLQSLLIH' A
#
# COMPACT_ATOMS: atom_id res chain seq x y z
N ALA A 1 18.11 5.70 10.65
CA ALA A 1 17.22 6.49 9.75
C ALA A 1 16.81 7.79 10.44
N GLN A 2 17.49 8.91 10.20
CA GLN A 2 17.19 10.22 10.84
C GLN A 2 16.26 11.12 10.02
N GLY A 3 16.03 10.81 8.73
CA GLY A 3 15.27 11.66 7.81
C GLY A 3 13.79 11.82 8.20
N ILE A 4 13.14 10.75 8.65
CA ILE A 4 11.73 10.75 9.06
C ILE A 4 11.51 11.59 10.31
N ILE A 5 12.46 11.58 11.26
CA ILE A 5 12.37 12.38 12.49
C ILE A 5 12.42 13.87 12.18
N ARG A 6 13.29 14.30 11.26
CA ARG A 6 13.32 15.72 10.82
C ARG A 6 12.07 16.08 10.03
N LEU A 7 11.51 15.15 9.27
CA LEU A 7 10.26 15.36 8.52
C LEU A 7 9.09 15.56 9.49
N ARG A 8 8.99 14.72 10.53
CA ARG A 8 8.03 14.84 11.64
C ARG A 8 8.03 16.25 12.25
N GLN A 9 9.21 16.77 12.55
CA GLN A 9 9.36 18.13 13.11
C GLN A 9 8.90 19.24 12.15
N LYS A 10 8.98 19.04 10.83
CA LYS A 10 8.60 20.05 9.83
C LYS A 10 7.11 20.07 9.50
N VAL A 11 6.50 18.91 9.31
CA VAL A 11 5.08 18.80 8.89
C VAL A 11 4.12 18.52 10.04
N GLY A 12 4.63 18.10 11.19
CA GLY A 12 3.84 17.67 12.34
C GLY A 12 3.41 16.20 12.27
N ASP A 13 3.01 15.69 13.43
CA ASP A 13 2.71 14.27 13.63
C ASP A 13 1.48 13.83 12.83
N GLN A 14 0.42 14.64 12.88
CA GLN A 14 -0.86 14.34 12.23
C GLN A 14 -0.73 14.18 10.70
N ARG A 15 0.00 15.09 10.04
CA ARG A 15 0.22 15.00 8.58
C ARG A 15 1.16 13.86 8.21
N LEU A 16 2.15 13.59 9.07
CA LEU A 16 3.07 12.48 8.84
C LEU A 16 2.37 11.12 8.95
N GLU A 17 1.49 10.95 9.94
CA GLU A 17 0.68 9.73 10.09
C GLU A 17 -0.23 9.51 8.90
N ALA A 18 -0.98 10.53 8.46
CA ALA A 18 -1.84 10.44 7.29
C ALA A 18 -1.06 10.10 6.01
N ALA A 19 0.16 10.65 5.85
CA ALA A 19 1.04 10.31 4.75
C ALA A 19 1.58 8.87 4.85
N CYS A 20 1.90 8.39 6.05
CA CYS A 20 2.31 7.01 6.30
C CYS A 20 1.18 6.01 6.01
N GLU A 21 -0.05 6.27 6.46
CA GLU A 21 -1.21 5.43 6.15
C GLU A 21 -1.44 5.30 4.65
N ARG A 22 -1.38 6.43 3.93
CA ARG A 22 -1.43 6.43 2.48
C ARG A 22 -0.30 5.61 1.86
N ALA A 23 0.93 5.79 2.33
CA ALA A 23 2.08 5.05 1.83
C ALA A 23 1.94 3.52 2.07
N LEU A 24 1.35 3.11 3.20
CA LEU A 24 1.05 1.73 3.52
C LEU A 24 -0.04 1.15 2.61
N ALA A 25 -1.06 1.92 2.24
CA ALA A 25 -2.09 1.48 1.29
C ALA A 25 -1.50 1.12 -0.09
N PHE A 26 -0.40 1.78 -0.49
CA PHE A 26 0.36 1.46 -1.70
C PHE A 26 1.54 0.50 -1.45
N SER A 27 1.63 -0.13 -0.27
CA SER A 27 2.73 -1.01 0.15
C SER A 27 4.13 -0.40 -0.03
N SER A 28 4.26 0.92 0.13
CA SER A 28 5.51 1.65 -0.07
C SER A 28 5.79 2.62 1.06
N ALA A 29 6.17 2.11 2.23
CA ALA A 29 6.58 2.89 3.42
C ALA A 29 7.99 3.53 3.30
N LYS A 30 8.40 3.93 2.10
CA LYS A 30 9.71 4.55 1.84
C LYS A 30 9.65 6.05 2.11
N TYR A 31 10.74 6.62 2.64
CA TYR A 31 10.86 8.06 2.88
C TYR A 31 10.53 8.90 1.64
N SER A 32 11.00 8.49 0.46
CA SER A 32 10.74 9.19 -0.80
C SER A 32 9.24 9.27 -1.14
N THR A 33 8.51 8.19 -0.88
CA THR A 33 7.06 8.11 -1.08
C THR A 33 6.33 9.02 -0.09
N ILE A 34 6.67 8.93 1.20
CA ILE A 34 6.09 9.78 2.25
C ILE A 34 6.36 11.26 1.95
N LYS A 35 7.60 11.61 1.58
CA LYS A 35 7.97 12.97 1.20
C LYS A 35 7.14 13.44 -0.01
N GLY A 36 7.02 12.63 -1.05
CA GLY A 36 6.24 12.97 -2.24
C GLY A 36 4.74 13.14 -1.95
N ILE A 37 4.18 12.37 -1.02
CA ILE A 37 2.79 12.53 -0.55
C ILE A 37 2.62 13.88 0.15
N LEU A 38 3.54 14.23 1.05
CA LEU A 38 3.51 15.49 1.80
C LEU A 38 3.74 16.73 0.91
N ASP A 39 4.71 16.65 -0.02
CA ASP A 39 5.01 17.72 -0.99
C ASP A 39 3.78 18.05 -1.85
N LYS A 40 3.04 17.01 -2.23
CA LYS A 40 1.81 17.15 -3.04
C LYS A 40 0.55 17.44 -2.22
N GLY A 41 0.64 17.49 -0.89
CA GLY A 41 -0.52 17.67 -0.02
C GLY A 41 -1.55 16.53 -0.08
N LEU A 42 -1.13 15.35 -0.55
CA LEU A 42 -2.03 14.21 -0.72
C LEU A 42 -2.46 13.63 0.63
N ASP A 43 -1.78 13.95 1.73
CA ASP A 43 -2.13 13.50 3.08
C ASP A 43 -3.58 13.82 3.50
N SER A 44 -4.20 14.87 2.94
CA SER A 44 -5.59 15.24 3.23
C SER A 44 -6.63 14.52 2.35
N GLU A 45 -6.21 13.88 1.26
CA GLU A 45 -7.15 13.15 0.40
C GLU A 45 -7.58 11.82 1.03
N PRO A 46 -8.78 11.31 0.70
CA PRO A 46 -9.19 9.98 1.12
C PRO A 46 -8.24 8.92 0.53
N VAL A 47 -7.68 8.06 1.38
CA VAL A 47 -6.82 6.96 0.94
C VAL A 47 -7.68 5.92 0.22
N PRO A 48 -7.39 5.56 -1.03
CA PRO A 48 -8.08 4.47 -1.70
C PRO A 48 -7.81 3.20 -0.89
N ARG A 49 -8.86 2.67 -0.27
CA ARG A 49 -8.80 1.39 0.44
C ARG A 49 -8.29 0.35 -0.57
N PRO A 50 -7.24 -0.43 -0.23
CA PRO A 50 -6.80 -1.49 -1.13
C PRO A 50 -8.03 -2.36 -1.41
N ALA A 51 -8.42 -2.44 -2.69
CA ALA A 51 -9.47 -3.33 -3.10
C ALA A 51 -9.03 -4.72 -2.63
N SER A 52 -9.77 -5.30 -1.69
CA SER A 52 -9.65 -6.72 -1.36
C SER A 52 -9.58 -7.45 -2.70
N ALA A 53 -8.56 -8.29 -2.85
CA ALA A 53 -8.18 -8.93 -4.10
C ALA A 53 -9.42 -9.34 -4.91
N PRO A 54 -9.39 -9.26 -6.25
CA PRO A 54 -10.49 -9.76 -7.06
C PRO A 54 -10.57 -11.28 -6.88
N THR A 55 -11.25 -11.73 -5.82
CA THR A 55 -11.61 -13.12 -5.57
C THR A 55 -12.30 -13.67 -6.82
N GLY A 56 -12.97 -12.84 -7.63
CA GLY A 56 -13.58 -13.20 -8.92
C GLY A 56 -12.62 -13.66 -10.03
N ALA A 57 -11.38 -13.17 -10.10
CA ALA A 57 -10.49 -13.46 -11.23
C ALA A 57 -10.00 -14.92 -11.25
N TYR A 58 -9.94 -15.55 -10.07
CA TYR A 58 -9.52 -16.94 -9.90
C TYR A 58 -10.68 -17.88 -9.53
N GLN A 59 -11.88 -17.36 -9.25
CA GLN A 59 -13.05 -18.18 -8.89
C GLN A 59 -13.63 -18.98 -10.06
N ASN A 60 -13.49 -18.50 -11.30
CA ASN A 60 -14.11 -19.13 -12.48
C ASN A 60 -13.20 -20.11 -13.23
N GLY A 61 -12.17 -20.66 -12.57
CA GLY A 61 -11.26 -21.60 -13.20
C GLY A 61 -10.58 -20.97 -14.41
N GLY A 62 -9.69 -20.00 -14.18
CA GLY A 62 -8.97 -19.32 -15.25
C GLY A 62 -8.36 -20.34 -16.22
N ARG A 63 -8.33 -20.03 -17.52
CA ARG A 63 -7.85 -20.93 -18.60
C ARG A 63 -6.48 -21.60 -18.37
N PHE A 64 -5.67 -21.07 -17.45
CA PHE A 64 -4.35 -21.56 -17.07
C PHE A 64 -4.27 -22.05 -15.61
N GLY A 65 -5.41 -22.15 -14.91
CA GLY A 65 -5.50 -22.69 -13.56
C GLY A 65 -5.20 -24.18 -13.61
N ARG A 66 -4.12 -24.60 -12.95
CA ARG A 66 -3.83 -26.02 -12.72
C ARG A 66 -4.62 -26.49 -11.51
N ASP A 67 -5.16 -27.69 -11.61
CA ASP A 67 -5.83 -28.33 -10.48
C ASP A 67 -4.82 -28.59 -9.35
N LEU A 68 -5.16 -28.16 -8.13
CA LEU A 68 -4.27 -28.33 -6.98
C LEU A 68 -4.15 -29.82 -6.62
N GLN A 69 -5.23 -30.60 -6.79
CA GLN A 69 -5.24 -32.03 -6.49
C GLN A 69 -4.31 -32.79 -7.45
N SER A 70 -4.24 -32.42 -8.73
CA SER A 70 -3.28 -33.01 -9.67
C SER A 70 -1.82 -32.72 -9.33
N LEU A 71 -1.53 -31.61 -8.64
CA LEU A 71 -0.17 -31.21 -8.26
C LEU A 71 0.29 -31.83 -6.94
N LEU A 72 -0.65 -32.25 -6.08
CA LEU A 72 -0.38 -32.78 -4.74
C LEU A 72 -0.26 -34.31 -4.68
N ILE A 73 -0.48 -35.01 -5.80
CA ILE A 73 -0.24 -36.47 -5.87
C ILE A 73 1.23 -36.70 -6.23
N HIS A 74 2.14 -36.66 -5.26
CA HIS A 74 3.48 -37.28 -5.29
C HIS A 74 3.82 -37.79 -3.89
#